data_AF-A0AAF6BYN6-F1
#
_entry.id   AF-A0AAF6BYN6-F1
#
_cell.length_a   1.000
_cell.length_b   1.000
_cell.length_c   1.000
_cell.angle_alpha   90.00
_cell.angle_beta   90.00
_cell.angle_gamma   90.00
#
_symmetry.space_group_name_H-M   'P 1'
#
loop_
_entity.id
_entity.type
_entity.pdbx_description
1 polymer ?
#
loop_
_entity_poly.entity_id
_entity_poly.type
_entity_poly.pdbx_seq_one_letter_code
_entity_poly.pdbx_strand_id
1 'polypeptide(L)'
;MTKSTRIFAAMVLLLLQIGTRVSAVSQQIINNGGSSCSSQSIGNGFGQSFTTGLSVVATIDTIDIYLEPHPTTVTSYQIKIYVPASSGCSTTAIGTSFITNIPAQNQGGLAGWYPFRLVDKNAAPLYPGTSYLIYVTHTSTNFGNYKLCGNTYANGNAFTSTCAQSTGNDIAFRVTIIRAPRLEPGNTVALRTRLPANTYVSANNYASPFHTNSLAANRAAVGQYESFSVENAGSGKIYLKCNGNNGGGQKYCRFDSSLNNELLCDQTTPGVTSQFTEVDVGNAASGLIASNGLFVRTDAGSSYKLKADQSSVGGPAEAFSCDIVP
;
A
#
# COMPACT_ATOMS: atom_id res chain seq x y z
N MET A 1 -18.29 -23.37 -53.76
CA MET A 1 -19.32 -23.11 -52.73
C MET A 1 -19.37 -24.39 -51.90
N THR A 2 -19.01 -24.48 -50.62
CA THR A 2 -19.15 -23.56 -49.48
C THR A 2 -18.09 -23.92 -48.43
N LYS A 3 -17.40 -22.91 -47.88
CA LYS A 3 -16.50 -23.02 -46.72
C LYS A 3 -17.33 -23.31 -45.46
N SER A 4 -16.99 -24.36 -44.72
CA SER A 4 -17.49 -24.58 -43.37
C SER A 4 -16.45 -24.06 -42.38
N THR A 5 -16.65 -22.83 -41.92
CA THR A 5 -15.87 -22.21 -40.85
C THR A 5 -16.63 -22.41 -39.54
N ARG A 6 -16.17 -23.32 -38.68
CA ARG A 6 -16.64 -23.39 -37.29
C ARG A 6 -15.80 -22.41 -36.46
N ILE A 7 -16.32 -21.20 -36.30
CA ILE A 7 -15.80 -20.22 -35.33
C ILE A 7 -16.28 -20.66 -33.95
N PHE A 8 -15.34 -21.03 -33.09
CA PHE A 8 -15.59 -21.13 -31.65
C PHE A 8 -15.94 -19.73 -31.14
N ALA A 9 -17.18 -19.55 -30.69
CA ALA A 9 -17.63 -18.35 -30.03
C ALA A 9 -16.92 -18.25 -28.66
N ALA A 10 -15.88 -17.41 -28.60
CA ALA A 10 -15.31 -16.97 -27.34
C ALA A 10 -16.36 -16.08 -26.64
N MET A 11 -16.83 -16.56 -25.49
CA MET A 11 -17.65 -15.82 -24.55
C MET A 11 -16.81 -14.67 -23.99
N VAL A 12 -16.85 -13.52 -24.65
CA VAL A 12 -16.30 -12.26 -24.15
C VAL A 12 -17.17 -11.83 -22.97
N LEU A 13 -16.72 -12.15 -21.77
CA LEU A 13 -17.26 -11.59 -20.54
C LEU A 13 -16.84 -10.12 -20.47
N LEU A 14 -17.64 -9.26 -21.09
CA LEU A 14 -17.52 -7.80 -20.98
C LEU A 14 -17.96 -7.39 -19.57
N LEU A 15 -17.05 -7.50 -18.60
CA LEU A 15 -17.20 -6.79 -17.33
C LEU A 15 -16.96 -5.31 -17.62
N LEU A 16 -18.05 -4.60 -17.91
CA LEU A 16 -18.11 -3.15 -17.85
C LEU A 16 -17.99 -2.72 -16.37
N GLN A 17 -16.78 -2.78 -15.81
CA GLN A 17 -16.47 -2.14 -14.53
C GLN A 17 -16.13 -0.68 -14.80
N ILE A 18 -17.15 0.13 -15.07
CA ILE A 18 -17.08 1.58 -14.85
C ILE A 18 -17.24 1.79 -13.34
N GLY A 19 -16.15 1.52 -12.64
CA GLY A 19 -15.99 1.76 -11.22
C GLY A 19 -14.51 1.98 -11.03
N THR A 20 -14.17 3.16 -10.54
CA THR A 20 -12.83 3.60 -10.14
C THR A 20 -12.02 2.45 -9.56
N ARG A 21 -11.21 1.78 -10.39
CA ARG A 21 -10.12 0.97 -9.87
C ARG A 21 -9.14 1.99 -9.30
N VAL A 22 -9.21 2.20 -7.99
CA VAL A 22 -8.04 2.65 -7.24
C VAL A 22 -7.06 1.51 -7.41
N SER A 23 -5.96 1.75 -8.14
CA SER A 23 -4.87 0.77 -8.20
C SER A 23 -4.54 0.41 -6.75
N ALA A 24 -4.55 -0.86 -6.37
CA ALA A 24 -4.23 -1.24 -5.01
C ALA A 24 -2.81 -1.80 -5.03
N VAL A 25 -1.96 -1.35 -4.10
CA VAL A 25 -0.57 -1.82 -4.02
C VAL A 25 -0.44 -2.80 -2.86
N SER A 26 0.17 -3.95 -3.14
CA SER A 26 0.62 -4.90 -2.14
C SER A 26 1.96 -4.42 -1.57
N GLN A 27 2.03 -4.20 -0.26
CA GLN A 27 3.21 -3.68 0.42
C GLN A 27 3.51 -4.50 1.67
N GLN A 28 4.70 -5.10 1.72
CA GLN A 28 5.18 -5.76 2.92
C GLN A 28 5.62 -4.70 3.94
N ILE A 29 4.91 -4.60 5.05
CA ILE A 29 5.17 -3.61 6.12
C ILE A 29 5.98 -4.18 7.28
N ILE A 30 6.03 -5.51 7.38
CA ILE A 30 6.82 -6.21 8.39
C ILE A 30 7.54 -7.36 7.72
N ASN A 31 8.84 -7.49 8.02
CA ASN A 31 9.69 -8.60 7.60
C ASN A 31 10.59 -9.01 8.76
N ASN A 32 10.12 -9.94 9.58
CA ASN A 32 10.87 -10.38 10.75
C ASN A 32 11.40 -11.82 10.58
N GLY A 33 12.73 -11.96 10.59
CA GLY A 33 13.44 -13.19 10.94
C GLY A 33 13.28 -14.41 10.02
N GLY A 34 14.00 -15.50 10.36
CA GLY A 34 13.91 -16.81 9.70
C GLY A 34 15.17 -17.69 9.86
N SER A 35 16.36 -17.15 9.60
CA SER A 35 17.63 -17.90 9.57
C SER A 35 18.43 -17.90 10.87
N SER A 36 18.33 -16.85 11.70
CA SER A 36 18.98 -16.74 13.02
C SER A 36 18.12 -17.21 14.19
N CYS A 37 16.93 -17.72 13.89
CA CYS A 37 15.92 -18.09 14.88
C CYS A 37 15.98 -19.58 15.20
N SER A 38 15.65 -19.93 16.44
CA SER A 38 15.59 -21.32 16.90
C SER A 38 14.28 -21.98 16.47
N SER A 39 14.33 -23.27 16.16
CA SER A 39 13.11 -24.05 15.91
C SER A 39 12.40 -24.36 17.22
N GLN A 40 11.10 -24.11 17.26
CA GLN A 40 10.24 -24.39 18.41
C GLN A 40 9.00 -25.16 17.97
N SER A 41 8.60 -26.12 18.78
CA SER A 41 7.38 -26.88 18.52
C SER A 41 6.15 -25.99 18.64
N ILE A 42 5.22 -26.14 17.69
CA ILE A 42 3.99 -25.34 17.66
C ILE A 42 3.10 -25.64 18.88
N GLY A 43 3.07 -26.91 19.34
CA GLY A 43 2.16 -27.32 20.42
C GLY A 43 0.72 -26.91 20.12
N ASN A 44 0.02 -26.31 21.11
CA ASN A 44 -1.36 -25.86 20.94
C ASN A 44 -1.50 -24.50 20.20
N GLY A 45 -0.39 -23.86 19.83
CA GLY A 45 -0.39 -22.58 19.14
C GLY A 45 0.73 -21.64 19.60
N PHE A 46 0.83 -20.52 18.90
CA PHE A 46 1.78 -19.45 19.20
C PHE A 46 1.29 -18.17 18.55
N GLY A 47 1.85 -17.02 18.92
CA GLY A 47 1.48 -15.77 18.30
C GLY A 47 2.55 -14.71 18.37
N GLN A 48 2.20 -13.55 17.85
CA GLN A 48 3.04 -12.36 17.81
C GLN A 48 2.16 -11.14 17.86
N SER A 49 2.42 -10.27 18.83
CA SER A 49 1.89 -8.91 18.75
C SER A 49 2.72 -8.06 17.81
N PHE A 50 2.07 -7.14 17.13
CA PHE A 50 2.73 -6.15 16.30
C PHE A 50 1.98 -4.82 16.33
N THR A 51 2.72 -3.73 16.22
CA THR A 51 2.15 -2.39 16.16
C THR A 51 2.37 -1.79 14.79
N THR A 52 1.31 -1.23 14.21
CA THR A 52 1.34 -0.67 12.87
C THR A 52 2.04 0.70 12.86
N GLY A 53 3.11 0.83 12.08
CA GLY A 53 3.73 2.14 11.76
C GLY A 53 3.02 2.88 10.62
N LEU A 54 1.76 2.55 10.36
CA LEU A 54 1.00 3.09 9.23
C LEU A 54 0.52 4.50 9.53
N SER A 55 0.48 5.36 8.50
CA SER A 55 -0.15 6.68 8.60
C SER A 55 -1.66 6.64 8.36
N VAL A 56 -2.18 5.53 7.79
CA VAL A 56 -3.62 5.31 7.57
C VAL A 56 -4.05 3.87 7.74
N VAL A 57 -5.37 3.69 7.72
CA VAL A 57 -6.03 2.40 7.69
C VAL A 57 -5.61 1.64 6.43
N ALA A 58 -5.14 0.42 6.62
CA ALA A 58 -4.84 -0.52 5.53
C ALA A 58 -5.56 -1.84 5.73
N THR A 59 -5.67 -2.61 4.66
CA THR A 59 -6.24 -3.95 4.68
C THR A 59 -5.13 -4.98 4.61
N ILE A 60 -5.23 -6.10 5.33
CA ILE A 60 -4.26 -7.19 5.21
C ILE A 60 -4.43 -7.91 3.85
N ASP A 61 -3.33 -8.10 3.13
CA ASP A 61 -3.23 -8.99 1.97
C ASP A 61 -2.98 -10.44 2.42
N THR A 62 -1.84 -10.62 3.10
CA THR A 62 -1.34 -11.90 3.60
C THR A 62 -0.62 -11.69 4.92
N ILE A 63 -0.61 -12.73 5.74
CA ILE A 63 0.36 -12.89 6.82
C ILE A 63 1.16 -14.13 6.49
N ASP A 64 2.48 -14.00 6.33
CA ASP A 64 3.33 -15.16 6.07
C ASP A 64 4.02 -15.57 7.36
N ILE A 65 3.95 -16.86 7.70
CA ILE A 65 4.62 -17.43 8.87
C ILE A 65 5.68 -18.41 8.38
N TYR A 66 6.87 -18.36 8.96
CA TYR A 66 7.88 -19.38 8.69
C TYR A 66 7.57 -20.65 9.47
N LEU A 67 7.28 -21.74 8.75
CA LEU A 67 6.94 -23.03 9.32
C LEU A 67 7.89 -24.11 8.83
N GLU A 68 8.16 -25.08 9.70
CA GLU A 68 8.88 -26.30 9.38
C GLU A 68 7.89 -27.47 9.43
N PRO A 69 7.68 -28.20 8.32
CA PRO A 69 6.68 -29.25 8.27
C PRO A 69 6.94 -30.41 9.22
N HIS A 70 5.88 -31.12 9.60
CA HIS A 70 5.99 -32.38 10.33
C HIS A 70 6.64 -33.47 9.45
N PRO A 71 7.45 -34.40 10.00
CA PRO A 71 8.19 -35.38 9.19
C PRO A 71 7.32 -36.27 8.30
N THR A 72 6.14 -36.69 8.78
CA THR A 72 5.37 -37.79 8.16
C THR A 72 3.90 -37.49 7.85
N THR A 73 3.37 -36.36 8.32
CA THR A 73 1.92 -36.06 8.17
C THR A 73 1.70 -34.65 7.67
N VAL A 74 0.70 -34.48 6.81
CA VAL A 74 0.19 -33.16 6.46
C VAL A 74 -0.36 -32.52 7.73
N THR A 75 -0.03 -31.25 7.93
CA THR A 75 -0.50 -30.47 9.09
C THR A 75 -1.28 -29.26 8.61
N SER A 76 -2.21 -28.78 9.43
CA SER A 76 -3.15 -27.74 9.04
C SER A 76 -3.16 -26.65 10.09
N TYR A 77 -3.07 -25.39 9.66
CA TYR A 77 -3.02 -24.24 10.56
C TYR A 77 -4.01 -23.16 10.14
N GLN A 78 -4.41 -22.35 11.10
CA GLN A 78 -5.23 -21.17 10.91
C GLN A 78 -4.67 -20.03 11.76
N ILE A 79 -4.79 -18.81 11.24
CA ILE A 79 -4.49 -17.58 11.97
C ILE A 79 -5.78 -16.91 12.43
N LYS A 80 -5.75 -16.39 13.65
CA LYS A 80 -6.73 -15.46 14.20
C LYS A 80 -6.05 -14.14 14.53
N ILE A 81 -6.77 -13.05 14.35
CA ILE A 81 -6.30 -11.68 14.66
C ILE A 81 -7.13 -11.13 15.80
N TYR A 82 -6.46 -10.56 16.81
CA TYR A 82 -7.07 -9.94 17.97
C TYR A 82 -6.63 -8.49 18.13
N VAL A 83 -7.50 -7.68 18.73
CA VAL A 83 -7.23 -6.30 19.13
C VAL A 83 -7.99 -6.01 20.44
N PRO A 84 -7.38 -5.33 21.43
CA PRO A 84 -5.97 -4.94 21.49
C PRO A 84 -5.05 -6.15 21.72
N ALA A 85 -3.79 -6.06 21.30
CA ALA A 85 -2.83 -7.16 21.48
C ALA A 85 -2.57 -7.56 22.95
N SER A 86 -2.78 -6.64 23.89
CA SER A 86 -2.54 -6.86 25.33
C SER A 86 -3.54 -7.80 26.00
N SER A 87 -4.68 -8.09 25.36
CA SER A 87 -5.64 -9.07 25.88
C SER A 87 -5.21 -10.52 25.61
N GLY A 88 -4.09 -10.75 24.92
CA GLY A 88 -3.78 -12.08 24.40
C GLY A 88 -4.93 -12.58 23.52
N CYS A 89 -5.30 -13.85 23.68
CA CYS A 89 -6.44 -14.46 22.97
C CYS A 89 -7.74 -14.48 23.81
N SER A 90 -7.89 -13.63 24.82
CA SER A 90 -9.06 -13.64 25.71
C SER A 90 -10.28 -12.90 25.13
N THR A 91 -10.14 -12.27 23.96
CA THR A 91 -11.19 -11.52 23.26
C THR A 91 -11.66 -12.26 22.01
N THR A 92 -12.74 -11.78 21.39
CA THR A 92 -13.19 -12.31 20.09
C THR A 92 -12.20 -11.91 19.00
N ALA A 93 -11.80 -12.88 18.17
CA ALA A 93 -10.97 -12.58 17.01
C ALA A 93 -11.73 -11.68 16.02
N ILE A 94 -11.08 -10.61 15.57
CA ILE A 94 -11.61 -9.69 14.56
C ILE A 94 -11.40 -10.21 13.14
N GLY A 95 -10.45 -11.12 12.94
CA GLY A 95 -10.15 -11.73 11.65
C GLY A 95 -9.73 -13.18 11.81
N THR A 96 -10.10 -14.01 10.85
CA THR A 96 -9.73 -15.43 10.81
C THR A 96 -9.32 -15.82 9.39
N SER A 97 -8.25 -16.59 9.26
CA SER A 97 -7.77 -17.07 7.96
C SER A 97 -8.50 -18.31 7.46
N PHE A 98 -8.35 -18.60 6.16
CA PHE A 98 -8.56 -19.97 5.68
C PHE A 98 -7.59 -20.93 6.37
N ILE A 99 -7.94 -22.23 6.36
CA ILE A 99 -7.02 -23.28 6.79
C ILE A 99 -5.93 -23.44 5.73
N THR A 100 -4.67 -23.36 6.15
CA THR A 100 -3.50 -23.61 5.32
C THR A 100 -2.94 -25.00 5.63
N ASN A 101 -2.87 -25.86 4.60
CA ASN A 101 -2.30 -27.20 4.71
C ASN A 101 -0.81 -27.18 4.33
N ILE A 102 0.01 -27.77 5.18
CA ILE A 102 1.46 -27.86 5.05
C ILE A 102 1.82 -29.33 4.77
N PRO A 103 2.37 -29.65 3.59
CA PRO A 103 2.75 -31.02 3.24
C PRO A 103 3.80 -31.59 4.18
N ALA A 104 3.79 -32.91 4.41
CA ALA A 104 4.80 -33.58 5.22
C ALA A 104 6.20 -33.54 4.56
N GLN A 105 7.27 -33.63 5.35
CA GLN A 105 8.64 -33.65 4.81
C GLN A 105 8.88 -34.83 3.86
N ASN A 106 8.41 -36.03 4.23
CA ASN A 106 8.49 -37.23 3.38
C ASN A 106 7.60 -37.16 2.12
N GLN A 107 6.77 -36.12 1.99
CA GLN A 107 5.94 -35.81 0.83
C GLN A 107 6.45 -34.56 0.07
N GLY A 108 7.68 -34.11 0.36
CA GLY A 108 8.29 -32.95 -0.28
C GLY A 108 7.95 -31.60 0.37
N GLY A 109 7.36 -31.59 1.57
CA GLY A 109 7.17 -30.38 2.35
C GLY A 109 8.50 -29.76 2.76
N LEU A 110 8.67 -28.46 2.51
CA LEU A 110 9.89 -27.72 2.79
C LEU A 110 9.69 -26.69 3.91
N ALA A 111 10.70 -26.49 4.74
CA ALA A 111 10.71 -25.36 5.66
C ALA A 111 10.71 -24.04 4.87
N GLY A 112 9.83 -23.11 5.23
CA GLY A 112 9.68 -21.88 4.46
C GLY A 112 8.53 -20.98 4.90
N TRP A 113 8.33 -19.93 4.12
CA TRP A 113 7.24 -18.96 4.31
C TRP A 113 5.94 -19.49 3.74
N TYR A 114 4.92 -19.58 4.59
CA TYR A 114 3.59 -20.00 4.20
C TYR A 114 2.58 -18.85 4.35
N PRO A 115 1.84 -18.50 3.29
CA PRO A 115 0.89 -17.40 3.34
C PRO A 115 -0.44 -17.82 3.99
N PHE A 116 -0.97 -16.94 4.81
CA PHE A 116 -2.30 -17.02 5.40
C PHE A 116 -3.13 -15.84 4.91
N ARG A 117 -4.29 -16.14 4.32
CA ARG A 117 -5.26 -15.15 3.83
C ARG A 117 -6.50 -15.16 4.69
N LEU A 118 -7.00 -13.98 5.05
CA LEU A 118 -8.25 -13.85 5.80
C LEU A 118 -9.45 -14.32 4.96
N VAL A 119 -10.42 -14.97 5.62
CA VAL A 119 -11.67 -15.41 4.99
C VAL A 119 -12.45 -14.20 4.48
N ASP A 120 -12.60 -13.19 5.34
CA ASP A 120 -13.03 -11.86 4.94
C ASP A 120 -11.82 -10.92 5.01
N LYS A 121 -11.40 -10.45 3.84
CA LYS A 121 -10.29 -9.51 3.67
C LYS A 121 -10.48 -8.22 4.47
N ASN A 122 -11.72 -7.79 4.71
CA ASN A 122 -12.02 -6.53 5.38
C ASN A 122 -12.22 -6.69 6.90
N ALA A 123 -12.17 -7.91 7.44
CA ALA A 123 -12.53 -8.17 8.83
C ALA A 123 -11.54 -7.56 9.85
N ALA A 124 -10.27 -7.43 9.46
CA ALA A 124 -9.21 -6.89 10.32
C ALA A 124 -8.50 -5.67 9.67
N PRO A 125 -9.17 -4.50 9.61
CA PRO A 125 -8.50 -3.28 9.17
C PRO A 125 -7.39 -2.89 10.16
N LEU A 126 -6.25 -2.48 9.61
CA LEU A 126 -5.06 -2.07 10.35
C LEU A 126 -5.06 -0.56 10.50
N TYR A 127 -5.44 -0.05 11.67
CA TYR A 127 -5.44 1.37 12.01
C TYR A 127 -4.04 1.85 12.40
N PRO A 128 -3.69 3.13 12.16
CA PRO A 128 -2.43 3.74 12.61
C PRO A 128 -2.14 3.56 14.10
N GLY A 129 -0.89 3.24 14.45
CA GLY A 129 -0.42 3.16 15.83
C GLY A 129 -1.10 2.10 16.69
N THR A 130 -1.88 1.20 16.09
CA THR A 130 -2.68 0.21 16.82
C THR A 130 -1.91 -1.11 16.92
N SER A 131 -1.94 -1.72 18.10
CA SER A 131 -1.30 -3.01 18.36
C SER A 131 -2.28 -4.17 18.18
N TYR A 132 -1.91 -5.13 17.35
CA TYR A 132 -2.66 -6.32 17.00
C TYR A 132 -1.92 -7.57 17.47
N LEU A 133 -2.64 -8.66 17.72
CA LEU A 133 -2.07 -9.99 17.94
C LEU A 133 -2.45 -10.91 16.78
N ILE A 134 -1.44 -11.51 16.16
CA ILE A 134 -1.59 -12.65 15.26
C ILE A 134 -1.39 -13.90 16.08
N TYR A 135 -2.35 -14.82 16.05
CA TYR A 135 -2.24 -16.09 16.76
C TYR A 135 -2.51 -17.25 15.82
N VAL A 136 -1.57 -18.19 15.77
CA VAL A 136 -1.59 -19.40 14.96
C VAL A 136 -2.06 -20.57 15.82
N THR A 137 -3.07 -21.29 15.33
CA THR A 137 -3.54 -22.55 15.92
C THR A 137 -3.44 -23.67 14.89
N HIS A 138 -3.10 -24.88 15.32
CA HIS A 138 -3.23 -26.06 14.47
C HIS A 138 -4.66 -26.61 14.51
N THR A 139 -5.12 -27.15 13.38
CA THR A 139 -6.42 -27.84 13.26
C THR A 139 -6.26 -29.34 13.00
N SER A 140 -5.02 -29.80 12.81
CA SER A 140 -4.65 -31.22 12.67
C SER A 140 -4.18 -31.82 14.00
N THR A 141 -4.18 -33.14 14.12
CA THR A 141 -3.68 -33.84 15.33
C THR A 141 -2.18 -33.65 15.54
N ASN A 142 -1.39 -33.67 14.46
CA ASN A 142 0.05 -33.42 14.51
C ASN A 142 0.35 -31.97 14.11
N PHE A 143 1.54 -31.51 14.48
CA PHE A 143 2.04 -30.17 14.16
C PHE A 143 3.55 -30.23 13.87
N GLY A 144 4.04 -29.24 13.13
CA GLY A 144 5.45 -29.01 12.87
C GLY A 144 6.06 -28.04 13.86
N ASN A 145 7.06 -27.30 13.39
CA ASN A 145 7.73 -26.26 14.16
C ASN A 145 7.52 -24.88 13.54
N TYR A 146 7.74 -23.84 14.34
CA TYR A 146 7.88 -22.45 13.90
C TYR A 146 9.26 -21.93 14.33
N LYS A 147 9.60 -20.73 13.87
CA LYS A 147 10.84 -20.05 14.25
C LYS A 147 10.59 -19.05 15.36
N LEU A 148 11.21 -19.28 16.52
CA LEU A 148 11.28 -18.33 17.63
C LEU A 148 12.65 -17.64 17.64
N CYS A 149 12.60 -16.33 17.60
CA CYS A 149 13.72 -15.41 17.56
C CYS A 149 13.84 -14.71 18.93
N GLY A 150 15.02 -14.16 19.24
CA GLY A 150 15.12 -13.13 20.29
C GLY A 150 14.39 -11.84 19.85
N ASN A 151 14.61 -10.74 20.56
CA ASN A 151 13.99 -9.45 20.24
C ASN A 151 14.54 -8.87 18.92
N THR A 152 14.01 -9.33 17.79
CA THR A 152 14.36 -8.89 16.44
C THR A 152 13.32 -7.93 15.87
N TYR A 153 12.16 -7.81 16.52
CA TYR A 153 11.09 -6.89 16.20
C TYR A 153 10.66 -6.11 17.46
N ALA A 154 11.21 -4.91 17.61
CA ALA A 154 11.08 -4.11 18.83
C ALA A 154 9.63 -3.70 19.21
N ASN A 155 8.69 -3.72 18.25
CA ASN A 155 7.33 -3.20 18.42
C ASN A 155 6.29 -4.31 18.70
N GLY A 156 6.74 -5.41 19.28
CA GLY A 156 5.94 -6.60 19.49
C GLY A 156 6.57 -7.54 20.50
N ASN A 157 5.83 -8.61 20.79
CA ASN A 157 6.34 -9.75 21.56
C ASN A 157 5.67 -11.02 21.04
N ALA A 158 6.37 -12.13 21.10
CA ALA A 158 5.82 -13.45 20.87
C ALA A 158 4.81 -13.82 21.96
N PHE A 159 3.92 -14.73 21.61
CA PHE A 159 2.92 -15.31 22.50
C PHE A 159 3.04 -16.84 22.47
N THR A 160 2.95 -17.44 23.64
CA THR A 160 3.01 -18.89 23.84
C THR A 160 1.66 -19.55 23.56
N SER A 161 1.62 -20.88 23.63
CA SER A 161 0.42 -21.70 23.39
C SER A 161 -0.72 -21.48 24.40
N THR A 162 -0.45 -20.82 25.52
CA THR A 162 -1.45 -20.40 26.52
C THR A 162 -1.89 -18.95 26.32
N CYS A 163 -1.48 -18.31 25.21
CA CYS A 163 -1.66 -16.89 24.93
C CYS A 163 -1.02 -15.97 25.98
N ALA A 164 -0.01 -16.45 26.70
CA ALA A 164 0.83 -15.62 27.54
C ALA A 164 1.95 -14.97 26.72
N GLN A 165 2.19 -13.68 26.98
CA GLN A 165 3.24 -12.90 26.33
C GLN A 165 4.63 -13.38 26.75
N SER A 166 5.48 -13.63 25.77
CA SER A 166 6.89 -13.99 25.94
C SER A 166 7.74 -12.75 25.62
N THR A 167 8.02 -11.96 26.66
CA THR A 167 8.69 -10.66 26.48
C THR A 167 10.10 -10.82 25.94
N GLY A 168 10.45 -10.02 24.93
CA GLY A 168 11.79 -10.03 24.32
C GLY A 168 12.06 -11.21 23.38
N ASN A 169 11.03 -11.96 23.02
CA ASN A 169 11.07 -12.95 21.95
C ASN A 169 10.13 -12.52 20.83
N ASP A 170 10.43 -12.95 19.61
CA ASP A 170 9.57 -12.75 18.44
C ASP A 170 9.45 -14.04 17.64
N ILE A 171 8.45 -14.13 16.77
CA ILE A 171 8.34 -15.21 15.79
C ILE A 171 8.83 -14.73 14.43
N ALA A 172 9.21 -15.63 13.53
CA ALA A 172 9.43 -15.26 12.14
C ALA A 172 8.09 -15.06 11.41
N PHE A 173 7.76 -13.81 11.06
CA PHE A 173 6.51 -13.44 10.40
C PHE A 173 6.70 -12.26 9.43
N ARG A 174 5.81 -12.20 8.44
CA ARG A 174 5.68 -11.07 7.51
C ARG A 174 4.24 -10.62 7.45
N VAL A 175 4.03 -9.32 7.30
CA VAL A 175 2.71 -8.74 7.09
C VAL A 175 2.67 -8.01 5.74
N THR A 176 1.91 -8.65 4.87
CA THR A 176 1.32 -8.23 3.60
C THR A 176 0.19 -7.20 3.73
N ILE A 177 0.26 -5.93 3.33
CA ILE A 177 -0.96 -5.08 3.26
C ILE A 177 -1.32 -4.69 1.84
N ILE A 178 -2.62 -4.46 1.63
CA ILE A 178 -3.18 -3.75 0.49
C ILE A 178 -3.50 -2.33 0.96
N ARG A 179 -2.99 -1.35 0.23
CA ARG A 179 -3.32 0.06 0.43
C ARG A 179 -3.46 0.79 -0.91
N ALA A 180 -3.98 2.01 -0.85
CA ALA A 180 -3.95 2.92 -1.98
C ALA A 180 -2.49 3.25 -2.34
N PRO A 181 -2.18 3.51 -3.62
CA PRO A 181 -0.86 3.89 -4.05
C PRO A 181 -0.55 5.26 -3.46
N ARG A 182 0.73 5.47 -3.18
CA ARG A 182 1.26 6.73 -2.64
C ARG A 182 2.36 7.25 -3.56
N LEU A 183 2.82 8.46 -3.29
CA LEU A 183 3.89 9.10 -4.03
C LEU A 183 5.23 8.59 -3.50
N GLU A 184 5.51 7.32 -3.75
CA GLU A 184 6.74 6.67 -3.29
C GLU A 184 7.87 6.85 -4.31
N PRO A 185 9.07 7.28 -3.88
CA PRO A 185 10.23 7.37 -4.75
C PRO A 185 10.50 6.08 -5.51
N GLY A 186 10.77 6.20 -6.82
CA GLY A 186 10.99 5.09 -7.74
C GLY A 186 9.75 4.67 -8.54
N ASN A 187 8.55 5.08 -8.13
CA ASN A 187 7.33 4.82 -8.89
C ASN A 187 7.09 5.89 -9.95
N THR A 188 6.45 5.50 -11.06
CA THR A 188 5.74 6.42 -11.95
C THR A 188 4.26 6.40 -11.62
N VAL A 189 3.65 7.57 -11.50
CA VAL A 189 2.26 7.73 -11.05
C VAL A 189 1.51 8.73 -11.92
N ALA A 190 0.19 8.60 -11.94
CA ALA A 190 -0.72 9.63 -12.38
C ALA A 190 -1.53 10.13 -11.18
N LEU A 191 -1.65 11.45 -11.05
CA LEU A 191 -2.43 12.09 -10.00
C LEU A 191 -3.86 12.29 -10.51
N ARG A 192 -4.81 11.52 -9.99
CA ARG A 192 -6.23 11.68 -10.27
C ARG A 192 -6.86 12.60 -9.23
N THR A 193 -7.41 13.73 -9.65
CA THR A 193 -8.09 14.66 -8.74
C THR A 193 -9.51 14.20 -8.43
N ARG A 194 -10.05 14.71 -7.32
CA ARG A 194 -11.47 14.58 -6.95
C ARG A 194 -12.30 15.80 -7.37
N LEU A 195 -11.65 16.85 -7.88
CA LEU A 195 -12.30 18.03 -8.46
C LEU A 195 -11.46 18.55 -9.62
N PRO A 196 -11.93 18.49 -10.88
CA PRO A 196 -13.15 17.81 -11.31
C PRO A 196 -12.95 16.30 -11.21
N ALA A 197 -13.95 15.61 -10.67
CA ALA A 197 -13.83 14.19 -10.36
C ALA A 197 -13.37 13.36 -11.56
N ASN A 198 -12.46 12.41 -11.30
CA ASN A 198 -11.95 11.46 -12.29
C ASN A 198 -11.19 12.10 -13.48
N THR A 199 -10.56 13.26 -13.24
CA THR A 199 -9.58 13.80 -14.18
C THR A 199 -8.17 13.68 -13.63
N TYR A 200 -7.19 13.68 -14.53
CA TYR A 200 -5.78 13.56 -14.22
C TYR A 200 -5.10 14.91 -14.34
N VAL A 201 -4.16 15.15 -13.42
CA VAL A 201 -3.21 16.26 -13.50
C VAL A 201 -2.36 16.06 -14.74
N SER A 202 -2.29 17.10 -15.57
CA SER A 202 -1.56 17.12 -16.83
C SER A 202 -0.56 18.26 -16.84
N ALA A 203 0.62 18.00 -17.39
CA ALA A 203 1.64 19.00 -17.71
C ALA A 203 1.51 19.55 -19.15
N ASN A 204 0.44 19.18 -19.88
CA ASN A 204 0.15 19.70 -21.22
C ASN A 204 -0.94 20.77 -21.17
N ASN A 205 -0.55 21.97 -20.72
CA ASN A 205 -1.41 23.15 -20.71
C ASN A 205 -0.68 24.40 -21.25
N TYR A 206 -0.53 24.49 -22.57
CA TYR A 206 0.14 25.63 -23.24
C TYR A 206 -0.83 26.73 -23.67
N ALA A 207 -2.14 26.42 -23.74
CA ALA A 207 -3.15 27.38 -24.19
C ALA A 207 -3.63 28.29 -23.06
N SER A 208 -4.08 29.50 -23.39
CA SER A 208 -4.83 30.33 -22.44
C SER A 208 -5.98 29.53 -21.80
N PRO A 209 -6.23 29.64 -20.47
CA PRO A 209 -5.69 30.62 -19.53
C PRO A 209 -4.42 30.16 -18.78
N PHE A 210 -3.70 29.16 -19.29
CA PHE A 210 -2.56 28.57 -18.61
C PHE A 210 -1.25 29.34 -18.88
N HIS A 211 -0.37 29.41 -17.88
CA HIS A 211 1.01 29.80 -18.11
C HIS A 211 1.72 28.62 -18.81
N THR A 212 2.82 28.90 -19.52
CA THR A 212 3.61 27.84 -20.14
C THR A 212 4.06 26.83 -19.07
N ASN A 213 3.76 25.55 -19.30
CA ASN A 213 4.06 24.43 -18.41
C ASN A 213 3.24 24.37 -17.11
N SER A 214 2.13 25.11 -16.99
CA SER A 214 1.20 24.95 -15.89
C SER A 214 0.70 23.52 -15.78
N LEU A 215 0.57 23.06 -14.53
CA LEU A 215 -0.16 21.84 -14.23
C LEU A 215 -1.65 22.16 -14.08
N ALA A 216 -2.50 21.33 -14.68
CA ALA A 216 -3.95 21.42 -14.53
C ALA A 216 -4.59 20.03 -14.52
N ALA A 217 -5.67 19.87 -13.77
CA ALA A 217 -6.41 18.62 -13.70
C ALA A 217 -7.59 18.64 -14.69
N ASN A 218 -7.31 18.27 -15.94
CA ASN A 218 -8.25 18.45 -17.05
C ASN A 218 -8.23 17.31 -18.08
N ARG A 219 -7.58 16.18 -17.78
CA ARG A 219 -7.47 15.05 -18.70
C ARG A 219 -8.27 13.85 -18.22
N ALA A 220 -8.98 13.19 -19.13
CA ALA A 220 -9.78 12.01 -18.80
C ALA A 220 -8.99 10.69 -18.82
N ALA A 221 -7.77 10.70 -19.37
CA ALA A 221 -6.95 9.51 -19.53
C ALA A 221 -5.48 9.84 -19.24
N VAL A 222 -4.75 8.82 -18.80
CA VAL A 222 -3.32 8.91 -18.53
C VAL A 222 -2.54 8.70 -19.82
N GLY A 223 -1.74 9.69 -20.21
CA GLY A 223 -0.66 9.56 -21.17
C GLY A 223 0.66 10.06 -20.61
N GLN A 224 1.59 10.37 -21.50
CA GLN A 224 2.92 10.87 -21.12
C GLN A 224 2.86 12.15 -20.26
N TYR A 225 1.92 13.05 -20.56
CA TYR A 225 1.79 14.35 -19.88
C TYR A 225 1.08 14.27 -18.53
N GLU A 226 0.40 13.16 -18.25
CA GLU A 226 -0.29 12.89 -16.99
C GLU A 226 0.50 11.94 -16.09
N SER A 227 1.71 11.57 -16.52
CA SER A 227 2.60 10.65 -15.82
C SER A 227 3.75 11.41 -15.16
N PHE A 228 4.00 11.11 -13.89
CA PHE A 228 5.00 11.75 -13.05
C PHE A 228 5.89 10.69 -12.43
N SER A 229 7.20 10.79 -12.63
CA SER A 229 8.17 10.02 -11.87
C SER A 229 8.32 10.64 -10.48
N VAL A 230 8.26 9.82 -9.43
CA VAL A 230 8.49 10.27 -8.06
C VAL A 230 9.94 10.00 -7.67
N GLU A 231 10.65 11.03 -7.22
CA GLU A 231 12.05 10.92 -6.80
C GLU A 231 12.23 11.38 -5.35
N ASN A 232 13.25 10.85 -4.67
CA ASN A 232 13.54 11.19 -3.27
C ASN A 232 14.20 12.57 -3.17
N ALA A 233 13.59 13.51 -2.44
CA ALA A 233 14.17 14.83 -2.18
C ALA A 233 14.91 14.93 -0.84
N GLY A 234 15.00 13.82 -0.09
CA GLY A 234 15.57 13.76 1.26
C GLY A 234 14.60 14.24 2.34
N SER A 235 14.90 13.89 3.59
CA SER A 235 14.11 14.32 4.77
C SER A 235 12.60 14.04 4.68
N GLY A 236 12.21 12.92 4.06
CA GLY A 236 10.81 12.54 3.88
C GLY A 236 10.06 13.34 2.81
N LYS A 237 10.75 14.17 2.02
CA LYS A 237 10.17 14.94 0.91
C LYS A 237 10.39 14.24 -0.43
N ILE A 238 9.58 14.63 -1.41
CA ILE A 238 9.62 14.09 -2.77
C ILE A 238 9.79 15.18 -3.83
N TYR A 239 10.34 14.80 -4.97
CA TYR A 239 10.23 15.52 -6.23
C TYR A 239 9.21 14.82 -7.12
N LEU A 240 8.41 15.60 -7.83
CA LEU A 240 7.56 15.12 -8.92
C LEU A 240 8.16 15.56 -10.25
N LYS A 241 8.52 14.63 -11.10
CA LYS A 241 9.10 14.89 -12.42
C LYS A 241 8.13 14.49 -13.52
N CYS A 242 7.67 15.43 -14.32
CA CYS A 242 6.76 15.10 -15.42
C CYS A 242 7.49 14.28 -16.48
N ASN A 243 6.84 13.22 -16.96
CA ASN A 243 7.38 12.37 -18.02
C ASN A 243 7.15 12.97 -19.42
N GLY A 244 6.32 13.99 -19.52
CA GLY A 244 6.25 14.92 -20.64
C GLY A 244 5.71 16.27 -20.18
N ASN A 245 6.04 17.33 -20.90
CA ASN A 245 5.49 18.67 -20.72
C ASN A 245 5.50 19.44 -22.05
N ASN A 246 4.94 20.66 -22.06
CA ASN A 246 4.89 21.49 -23.28
C ASN A 246 6.28 21.96 -23.77
N GLY A 247 7.25 22.13 -22.87
CA GLY A 247 8.61 22.57 -23.21
C GLY A 247 9.51 21.47 -23.78
N GLY A 248 9.03 20.24 -23.86
CA GLY A 248 9.81 19.07 -24.25
C GLY A 248 10.70 18.53 -23.14
N GLY A 249 10.80 17.20 -23.10
CA GLY A 249 11.61 16.46 -22.12
C GLY A 249 10.99 16.39 -20.73
N GLN A 250 11.71 15.75 -19.81
CA GLN A 250 11.29 15.62 -18.42
C GLN A 250 11.75 16.83 -17.61
N LYS A 251 10.85 17.40 -16.81
CA LYS A 251 11.13 18.54 -15.91
C LYS A 251 10.54 18.26 -14.53
N TYR A 252 11.04 18.95 -13.53
CA TYR A 252 10.53 18.88 -12.16
C TYR A 252 9.41 19.90 -11.95
N CYS A 253 8.40 19.46 -11.22
CA CYS A 253 7.33 20.30 -10.74
C CYS A 253 7.88 21.28 -9.70
N ARG A 254 7.34 22.50 -9.66
CA ARG A 254 7.53 23.45 -8.57
C ARG A 254 6.28 24.30 -8.41
N PHE A 255 6.10 24.91 -7.25
CA PHE A 255 5.21 26.06 -7.16
C PHE A 255 5.97 27.34 -7.51
N ASP A 256 5.26 28.34 -8.02
CA ASP A 256 5.79 29.67 -8.30
C ASP A 256 4.98 30.74 -7.56
N SER A 257 5.61 31.33 -6.53
CA SER A 257 5.00 32.41 -5.75
C SER A 257 4.70 33.68 -6.56
N SER A 258 5.41 33.93 -7.66
CA SER A 258 5.16 35.08 -8.54
C SER A 258 3.91 34.88 -9.42
N LEU A 259 3.48 33.63 -9.59
CA LEU A 259 2.28 33.25 -10.33
C LEU A 259 1.15 32.82 -9.39
N ASN A 260 0.99 33.53 -8.28
CA ASN A 260 -0.06 33.25 -7.28
C ASN A 260 -0.02 31.79 -6.77
N ASN A 261 1.20 31.28 -6.52
CA ASN A 261 1.49 29.91 -6.08
C ASN A 261 1.03 28.81 -7.05
N GLU A 262 0.92 29.11 -8.35
CA GLU A 262 0.62 28.11 -9.39
C GLU A 262 1.73 27.05 -9.47
N LEU A 263 1.35 25.80 -9.73
CA LEU A 263 2.28 24.71 -9.99
C LEU A 263 2.64 24.66 -11.47
N LEU A 264 3.94 24.61 -11.73
CA LEU A 264 4.54 24.52 -13.05
C LEU A 264 5.40 23.26 -13.14
N CYS A 265 5.60 22.74 -14.35
CA CYS A 265 6.58 21.71 -14.64
C CYS A 265 7.66 22.19 -15.60
N ASP A 266 8.60 22.97 -15.09
CA ASP A 266 9.56 23.72 -15.90
C ASP A 266 11.02 23.59 -15.43
N GLN A 267 11.28 22.99 -14.27
CA GLN A 267 12.62 22.93 -13.70
C GLN A 267 13.45 21.82 -14.34
N THR A 268 14.64 22.16 -14.87
CA THR A 268 15.58 21.14 -15.35
C THR A 268 16.35 20.49 -14.20
N THR A 269 16.66 21.29 -13.18
CA THR A 269 17.29 20.86 -11.94
C THR A 269 16.33 21.21 -10.80
N PRO A 270 15.95 20.26 -9.93
CA PRO A 270 15.01 20.54 -8.87
C PRO A 270 15.68 21.39 -7.78
N GLY A 271 14.89 22.27 -7.17
CA GLY A 271 15.31 23.11 -6.05
C GLY A 271 14.34 23.02 -4.87
N VAL A 272 14.47 23.94 -3.91
CA VAL A 272 13.59 23.98 -2.73
C VAL A 272 12.12 24.08 -3.13
N THR A 273 11.79 24.91 -4.12
CA THR A 273 10.41 25.08 -4.62
C THR A 273 9.85 23.86 -5.34
N SER A 274 10.69 22.87 -5.68
CA SER A 274 10.28 21.60 -6.27
C SER A 274 9.96 20.51 -5.24
N GLN A 275 10.17 20.79 -3.95
CA GLN A 275 9.95 19.80 -2.90
C GLN A 275 8.50 19.78 -2.46
N PHE A 276 7.96 18.58 -2.32
CA PHE A 276 6.63 18.35 -1.77
C PHE A 276 6.69 17.36 -0.60
N THR A 277 5.78 17.53 0.35
CA THR A 277 5.50 16.53 1.38
C THR A 277 4.15 15.90 1.06
N GLU A 278 4.13 14.59 0.87
CA GLU A 278 2.88 13.86 0.77
C GLU A 278 2.31 13.63 2.17
N VAL A 279 1.06 14.02 2.38
CA VAL A 279 0.30 13.68 3.58
C VAL A 279 -0.90 12.84 3.21
N ASP A 280 -1.32 11.98 4.12
CA ASP A 280 -2.57 11.24 3.91
C ASP A 280 -3.75 12.10 4.34
N VAL A 281 -4.77 12.17 3.48
CA VAL A 281 -5.98 12.97 3.71
C VAL A 281 -7.23 12.12 3.86
N GLY A 282 -7.04 10.81 4.05
CA GLY A 282 -8.10 9.83 4.22
C GLY A 282 -8.78 9.45 2.91
N ASN A 283 -9.71 8.50 2.99
CA ASN A 283 -10.48 7.99 1.86
C ASN A 283 -9.61 7.52 0.68
N ALA A 284 -8.41 6.97 0.94
CA ALA A 284 -7.46 6.56 -0.10
C ALA A 284 -7.01 7.73 -1.03
N ALA A 285 -6.77 8.91 -0.46
CA ALA A 285 -6.19 10.05 -1.16
C ALA A 285 -4.98 10.63 -0.44
N SER A 286 -4.11 11.21 -1.25
CA SER A 286 -2.94 11.97 -0.86
C SER A 286 -3.24 13.46 -0.96
N GLY A 287 -2.82 14.20 0.05
CA GLY A 287 -2.61 15.64 -0.01
C GLY A 287 -1.15 15.93 -0.29
N LEU A 288 -0.89 17.05 -0.96
CA LEU A 288 0.47 17.51 -1.26
C LEU A 288 0.68 18.86 -0.59
N ILE A 289 1.75 18.98 0.18
CA ILE A 289 2.18 20.26 0.76
C ILE A 289 3.43 20.71 0.02
N ALA A 290 3.40 21.88 -0.61
CA ALA A 290 4.58 22.45 -1.27
C ALA A 290 5.54 23.08 -0.25
N SER A 291 6.75 23.46 -0.68
CA SER A 291 7.75 23.99 0.26
C SER A 291 7.40 25.36 0.87
N ASN A 292 6.33 26.03 0.42
CA ASN A 292 5.74 27.20 1.08
C ASN A 292 4.86 26.84 2.28
N GLY A 293 4.71 25.55 2.61
CA GLY A 293 3.91 25.06 3.74
C GLY A 293 2.41 25.00 3.46
N LEU A 294 1.97 25.27 2.23
CA LEU A 294 0.56 25.25 1.84
C LEU A 294 0.22 23.99 1.04
N PHE A 295 -1.01 23.54 1.22
CA PHE A 295 -1.61 22.46 0.46
C PHE A 295 -1.80 22.86 -1.00
N VAL A 296 -1.46 21.93 -1.87
CA VAL A 296 -1.78 21.96 -3.29
C VAL A 296 -3.25 21.62 -3.46
N ARG A 297 -3.96 22.45 -4.22
CA ARG A 297 -5.34 22.22 -4.61
C ARG A 297 -5.53 22.32 -6.11
N THR A 298 -6.61 21.73 -6.59
CA THR A 298 -7.16 21.99 -7.92
C THR A 298 -8.11 23.20 -7.88
N ASP A 299 -7.74 24.28 -8.56
CA ASP A 299 -8.51 25.52 -8.54
C ASP A 299 -9.60 25.55 -9.61
N ALA A 300 -10.83 25.21 -9.22
CA ALA A 300 -12.00 25.27 -10.10
C ALA A 300 -12.26 26.67 -10.68
N GLY A 301 -11.88 27.75 -9.97
CA GLY A 301 -12.00 29.13 -10.45
C GLY A 301 -10.98 29.50 -11.52
N SER A 302 -9.93 28.70 -11.69
CA SER A 302 -8.81 28.96 -12.58
C SER A 302 -8.61 27.82 -13.58
N SER A 303 -9.70 27.33 -14.18
CA SER A 303 -9.69 26.22 -15.15
C SER A 303 -8.97 24.96 -14.66
N TYR A 304 -9.12 24.67 -13.36
CA TYR A 304 -8.55 23.50 -12.69
C TYR A 304 -7.01 23.47 -12.69
N LYS A 305 -6.35 24.63 -12.73
CA LYS A 305 -4.92 24.78 -12.42
C LYS A 305 -4.60 24.24 -11.02
N LEU A 306 -3.41 23.68 -10.84
CA LEU A 306 -2.94 23.36 -9.49
C LEU A 306 -2.26 24.57 -8.86
N LYS A 307 -2.59 24.83 -7.59
CA LYS A 307 -2.03 25.93 -6.80
C LYS A 307 -1.69 25.46 -5.40
N ALA A 308 -0.56 25.89 -4.86
CA ALA A 308 -0.16 25.66 -3.46
C ALA A 308 -0.57 26.86 -2.60
N ASP A 309 -1.86 27.01 -2.34
CA ASP A 309 -2.42 28.22 -1.69
C ASP A 309 -3.40 27.93 -0.54
N GLN A 310 -3.55 26.68 -0.10
CA GLN A 310 -4.48 26.31 0.97
C GLN A 310 -3.77 26.03 2.29
N SER A 311 -4.30 26.54 3.41
CA SER A 311 -3.77 26.28 4.75
C SER A 311 -4.20 24.93 5.34
N SER A 312 -5.18 24.28 4.72
CA SER A 312 -5.71 22.98 5.15
C SER A 312 -6.39 22.25 3.99
N VAL A 313 -6.61 20.94 4.15
CA VAL A 313 -7.48 20.15 3.27
C VAL A 313 -8.94 20.52 3.56
N GLY A 314 -9.55 21.31 2.69
CA GLY A 314 -10.93 21.78 2.84
C GLY A 314 -11.96 20.86 2.18
N GLY A 315 -11.53 20.02 1.23
CA GLY A 315 -12.39 19.04 0.59
C GLY A 315 -11.75 18.36 -0.63
N PRO A 316 -12.52 18.09 -1.70
CA PRO A 316 -12.03 17.31 -2.84
C PRO A 316 -10.96 18.03 -3.67
N ALA A 317 -10.81 19.36 -3.55
CA ALA A 317 -9.84 20.12 -4.33
C ALA A 317 -8.39 19.81 -3.92
N GLU A 318 -8.11 19.49 -2.66
CA GLU A 318 -6.77 19.19 -2.11
C GLU A 318 -6.44 17.69 -2.07
N ALA A 319 -7.33 16.84 -2.57
CA ALA A 319 -7.25 15.40 -2.43
C ALA A 319 -7.04 14.70 -3.78
N PHE A 320 -5.93 13.96 -3.90
CA PHE A 320 -5.52 13.26 -5.12
C PHE A 320 -5.42 11.77 -4.87
N SER A 321 -6.04 10.96 -5.73
CA SER A 321 -5.76 9.53 -5.78
C SER A 321 -4.54 9.30 -6.67
N CYS A 322 -3.59 8.48 -6.21
CA CYS A 322 -2.45 8.09 -7.04
C CYS A 322 -2.78 6.80 -7.80
N ASP A 323 -2.55 6.79 -9.10
CA ASP A 323 -2.63 5.58 -9.92
C ASP A 323 -1.22 5.22 -10.41
N ILE A 324 -0.74 3.99 -10.17
CA ILE A 324 0.57 3.53 -10.67
C ILE A 324 0.52 3.42 -12.20
N VAL A 325 1.50 4.00 -12.87
CA VAL A 325 1.70 3.89 -14.32
C VAL A 325 2.77 2.84 -14.59
N PRO A 326 2.47 1.77 -15.34
CA PRO A 326 3.43 0.71 -15.68
C PRO A 326 4.60 1.17 -16.55
#